data_AF-A0A6N9VC32-F1
#
_entry.id   AF-A0A6N9VC32-F1
#
_cell.length_a   1.000
_cell.length_b   1.000
_cell.length_c   1.000
_cell.angle_alpha   90.00
_cell.angle_beta   90.00
_cell.angle_gamma   90.00
#
_symmetry.space_group_name_H-M   'P 1'
#
loop_
_entity.id
_entity.type
_entity.pdbx_description
1 polymer ?
#
loop_
_entity_poly.entity_id
_entity_poly.type
_entity_poly.pdbx_seq_one_letter_code
_entity_poly.pdbx_strand_id
1 'polypeptide(L)' 'MIRREPTIHNPALTVTCPQCGCVPGAPCLDSRGSRLTEGRVHRRRTAEYNRRAAAKATR' A
#
# COMPACT_ATOMS: atom_id res chain seq x y z
N MET A 1 -0.48 -12.36 26.65
CA MET A 1 -0.54 -12.94 25.29
C MET A 1 -0.12 -11.87 24.30
N ILE A 2 1.11 -11.93 23.76
CA ILE A 2 1.59 -10.96 22.78
C ILE A 2 0.88 -11.30 21.46
N ARG A 3 -0.19 -10.57 21.18
CA ARG A 3 -0.94 -10.66 19.93
C ARG A 3 0.08 -10.33 18.83
N ARG A 4 0.60 -11.34 18.14
CA ARG A 4 1.38 -11.13 16.91
C ARG A 4 0.43 -10.45 15.96
N GLU A 5 0.46 -9.12 15.94
CA GLU A 5 -0.05 -8.37 14.80
C GLU A 5 0.56 -9.04 13.58
N PRO A 6 -0.21 -9.39 12.55
CA PRO A 6 0.38 -9.70 11.28
C PRO A 6 1.02 -8.38 10.85
N THR A 7 2.27 -8.17 11.26
CA THR A 7 3.14 -7.19 10.66
C THR A 7 3.35 -7.76 9.28
N ILE A 8 2.39 -7.47 8.41
CA ILE A 8 2.53 -7.60 6.97
C ILE A 8 3.63 -6.59 6.67
N HIS A 9 4.89 -7.01 6.90
CA HIS A 9 6.11 -6.35 6.51
C HIS A 9 6.13 -6.42 4.99
N ASN A 10 5.26 -5.65 4.37
CA ASN A 10 5.19 -5.60 2.94
C ASN A 10 6.04 -4.40 2.49
N PRO A 11 7.25 -4.68 1.98
CA PRO A 11 8.20 -3.65 1.61
C PRO A 11 7.67 -2.73 0.52
N ALA A 12 6.67 -3.16 -0.27
CA ALA A 12 6.12 -2.37 -1.36
C ALA A 12 5.42 -1.08 -0.87
N LEU A 13 4.89 -1.09 0.36
CA LEU A 13 4.27 0.08 0.96
C LEU A 13 5.12 0.73 2.05
N THR A 14 6.16 0.08 2.59
CA THR A 14 7.00 0.73 3.62
C THR A 14 8.05 1.68 3.04
N VAL A 15 8.26 1.66 1.72
CA VAL A 15 9.17 2.57 1.02
C VAL A 15 8.38 3.59 0.20
N THR A 16 8.98 4.74 -0.08
CA THR A 16 8.42 5.74 -0.99
C THR A 16 8.31 5.15 -2.40
N CYS A 17 7.26 5.49 -3.16
CA CYS A 17 7.10 4.97 -4.51
C CYS A 17 8.21 5.53 -5.41
N PRO A 18 9.07 4.69 -6.02
CA PRO A 18 10.18 5.17 -6.84
C PRO A 18 9.73 5.85 -8.14
N GLN A 19 8.48 5.63 -8.60
CA GLN A 19 7.96 6.24 -9.83
C GLN A 19 7.33 7.62 -9.61
N CYS A 20 6.62 7.82 -8.50
CA CYS A 20 5.82 9.03 -8.28
C CYS A 20 6.12 9.74 -6.96
N GLY A 21 7.08 9.25 -6.18
CA GLY A 21 7.44 9.85 -4.89
C GLY A 21 6.36 9.71 -3.80
N CYS A 22 5.33 8.90 -4.02
CA CYS A 22 4.20 8.79 -3.10
C CYS A 22 4.62 8.16 -1.76
N VAL A 23 4.08 8.69 -0.66
CA VAL A 23 4.51 8.37 0.71
C VAL A 23 4.33 6.88 1.06
N PRO A 24 5.19 6.33 1.93
CA PRO A 24 5.00 5.00 2.50
C PRO A 24 3.63 4.85 3.17
N GLY A 25 3.00 3.69 3.00
CA GLY A 25 1.73 3.32 3.64
C GLY A 25 0.49 3.77 2.89
N ALA A 26 0.63 4.66 1.90
CA ALA A 26 -0.47 5.14 1.05
C ALA A 26 -0.44 4.49 -0.36
N PRO A 27 -1.60 4.33 -1.01
CA PRO A 27 -1.67 4.00 -2.42
C PRO A 27 -1.12 5.17 -3.25
N CYS A 28 -0.63 4.88 -4.46
CA CYS A 28 -0.21 5.94 -5.38
C CYS A 28 -1.45 6.68 -5.89
N LEU A 29 -1.47 8.00 -5.77
CA LEU A 29 -2.53 8.87 -6.27
C LEU A 29 -1.96 9.79 -7.35
N ASP A 30 -2.75 10.09 -8.38
CA ASP A 30 -2.44 11.12 -9.36
C ASP A 30 -2.67 12.52 -8.76
N SER A 31 -2.32 13.57 -9.52
CA SER A 31 -2.52 14.96 -9.12
C SER A 31 -3.99 15.33 -8.87
N ARG A 32 -4.94 14.56 -9.39
CA ARG A 32 -6.39 14.70 -9.18
C ARG A 32 -6.91 13.82 -8.04
N GLY A 33 -6.04 13.13 -7.31
CA GLY A 33 -6.40 12.24 -6.20
C GLY A 33 -6.92 10.87 -6.61
N SER A 34 -6.86 10.53 -7.91
CA SER A 34 -7.29 9.22 -8.42
C SER A 34 -6.19 8.17 -8.23
N ARG A 35 -6.56 6.93 -7.90
CA ARG A 35 -5.56 5.86 -7.72
C ARG A 35 -4.83 5.60 -9.03
N LEU A 36 -3.51 5.77 -8.99
CA LEU A 36 -2.64 5.31 -10.06
C LEU A 36 -2.66 3.77 -10.05
N THR A 37 -3.16 3.20 -11.15
CA THR A 37 -3.10 1.76 -11.44
C THR A 37 -2.32 1.46 -12.71
N GLU A 38 -1.80 2.50 -13.36
CA GLU A 38 -0.96 2.39 -14.54
C GLU A 38 0.47 2.04 -14.11
N GLY A 39 1.02 0.94 -14.62
CA GLY A 39 2.36 0.49 -14.25
C GLY A 39 2.41 -0.59 -13.16
N ARG A 40 3.42 -1.46 -13.27
CA ARG A 40 3.59 -2.64 -12.41
C ARG A 40 3.76 -2.27 -10.93
N VAL A 41 4.45 -1.17 -10.64
CA VAL A 41 4.69 -0.66 -9.27
C VAL A 41 3.39 -0.15 -8.65
N HIS A 42 2.63 0.67 -9.38
CA HIS A 42 1.37 1.23 -8.91
C HIS A 42 0.31 0.16 -8.67
N ARG A 43 0.18 -0.83 -9.57
CA ARG A 43 -0.68 -2.01 -9.34
C ARG A 43 -0.28 -2.78 -8.09
N ARG A 44 1.01 -3.07 -7.90
CA ARG A 44 1.51 -3.82 -6.74
C ARG A 44 1.18 -3.08 -5.44
N ARG A 45 1.46 -1.77 -5.38
CA ARG A 45 1.15 -0.96 -4.19
C ARG A 45 -0.33 -0.90 -3.88
N THR A 46 -1.19 -0.76 -4.90
CA THR A 46 -2.64 -0.75 -4.70
C THR A 46 -3.16 -2.10 -4.21
N ALA A 47 -2.72 -3.22 -4.80
CA ALA A 47 -3.10 -4.56 -4.36
C ALA A 47 -2.71 -4.80 -2.89
N GLU A 48 -1.50 -4.37 -2.53
CA GLU A 48 -0.99 -4.47 -1.18
C GLU A 48 -1.71 -3.57 -0.17
N TYR A 49 -2.11 -2.37 -0.60
CA TYR A 49 -2.89 -1.47 0.23
C TYR A 49 -4.25 -2.09 0.53
N ASN A 50 -4.89 -2.68 -0.49
CA ASN A 50 -6.14 -3.41 -0.35
C ASN A 50 -6.00 -4.64 0.57
N ARG A 51 -4.91 -5.42 0.46
CA ARG A 51 -4.64 -6.55 1.37
C ARG A 51 -4.53 -6.09 2.83
N ARG A 52 -3.81 -4.99 3.08
CA ARG A 52 -3.68 -4.41 4.43
C ARG A 52 -5.01 -3.84 4.94
N ALA A 53 -5.79 -3.20 4.07
CA ALA A 53 -7.12 -2.69 4.42
C ALA A 53 -8.09 -3.84 4.77
N ALA A 54 -8.10 -4.91 3.98
CA ALA A 54 -8.88 -6.10 4.25
C ALA A 54 -8.46 -6.75 5.58
N ALA A 55 -7.16 -6.93 5.82
CA ALA A 55 -6.64 -7.47 7.08
C ALA A 55 -6.99 -6.60 8.31
N LYS A 56 -7.10 -5.28 8.13
CA LYS A 56 -7.59 -4.37 9.18
C LYS A 56 -9.11 -4.46 9.39
N ALA A 57 -9.88 -4.68 8.33
CA ALA A 57 -11.34 -4.76 8.38
C ALA A 57 -11.85 -6.05 9.03
N THR A 58 -11.04 -7.12 9.07
CA THR A 58 -11.38 -8.39 9.72
C THR A 58 -11.14 -8.38 11.25
N ARG A 59 -11.02 -7.21 11.90
CA ARG A 59 -10.67 -7.09 13.33
C ARG A 59 -11.76 -6.42 14.15
#